data_AF-A0AAU8VCM9-F1
#
_entry.id   AF-A0AAU8VCM9-F1
#
_cell.length_a   1.000
_cell.length_b   1.000
_cell.length_c   1.000
_cell.angle_alpha   90.00
_cell.angle_beta   90.00
_cell.angle_gamma   90.00
#
_symmetry.space_group_name_H-M   'P 1'
#
loop_
_entity.id
_entity.type
_entity.pdbx_description
1 polymer ?
#
loop_
_entity_poly.entity_id
_entity_poly.type
_entity_poly.pdbx_seq_one_letter_code
_entity_poly.pdbx_strand_id
1 'polypeptide(L)'
;MRVLLLFTVFSFYIYCNGQEYQKDIIDLKTLELKAINAEKFYINSNKEENLKISNNKQYVKVSDFDNEWVEFQVIKSSNKNIVAQFGETNFSTINAIASKGGKLMIINSEAYLKPEEVNKLYINLIRFYGNETKADSKGYGKYSNIYTYTWSTKDRVIKLVSIFNPKSPESLREINDKIPDQDLKIVNERPKMILFICNKENFDDIIKLDNPHNNWPKFK
;
A
#
# COMPACT_ATOMS: atom_id res chain seq x y z
N MET A 1 48.40 31.00 -25.80
CA MET A 1 48.14 30.53 -24.42
C MET A 1 46.67 30.15 -24.33
N ARG A 2 46.34 28.85 -24.39
CA ARG A 2 44.95 28.36 -24.37
C ARG A 2 44.50 28.23 -22.92
N VAL A 3 43.47 28.97 -22.53
CA VAL A 3 42.81 28.86 -21.23
C VAL A 3 41.84 27.69 -21.28
N LEU A 4 42.10 26.65 -20.48
CA LEU A 4 41.23 25.49 -20.31
C LEU A 4 40.24 25.82 -19.18
N LEU A 5 38.98 26.07 -19.54
CA LEU A 5 37.88 26.25 -18.59
C LEU A 5 37.42 24.87 -18.12
N LEU A 6 37.87 24.46 -16.93
CA LEU A 6 37.34 23.28 -16.22
C LEU A 6 36.00 23.66 -15.60
N PHE A 7 34.91 23.17 -16.20
CA PHE A 7 33.60 23.13 -15.57
C PHE A 7 33.61 22.03 -14.49
N THR A 8 33.88 22.41 -13.25
CA THR A 8 33.61 21.56 -12.09
C THR A 8 32.11 21.60 -11.80
N VAL A 9 31.42 20.52 -12.13
CA VAL A 9 30.05 20.27 -11.68
C VAL A 9 30.09 20.12 -10.16
N PHE A 10 29.68 21.16 -9.44
CA PHE A 10 29.44 21.12 -8.01
C PHE A 10 28.21 20.25 -7.76
N SER A 11 28.43 18.96 -7.49
CA SER A 11 27.43 18.10 -6.87
C SER A 11 27.20 18.62 -5.45
N PHE A 12 26.13 19.39 -5.25
CA PHE A 12 25.65 19.76 -3.93
C PHE A 12 25.23 18.48 -3.18
N TYR A 13 26.15 17.93 -2.39
CA TYR A 13 25.80 17.08 -1.26
C TYR A 13 25.05 17.97 -0.25
N ILE A 14 23.72 18.04 -0.39
CA ILE A 14 22.88 18.52 0.71
C ILE A 14 22.88 17.41 1.77
N TYR A 15 23.82 17.56 2.71
CA TYR A 15 23.81 16.88 4.00
C TYR A 15 22.58 17.38 4.78
N CYS A 16 21.42 16.78 4.56
CA CYS A 16 20.33 16.83 5.53
C CYS A 16 20.57 15.71 6.55
N ASN A 17 21.28 16.04 7.62
CA ASN A 17 21.19 15.28 8.86
C ASN A 17 19.79 15.50 9.45
N GLY A 18 19.01 14.41 9.53
CA GLY A 18 17.74 14.39 10.23
C GLY A 18 16.70 13.48 9.57
N GLN A 19 16.88 12.16 9.69
CA GLN A 19 15.82 11.20 10.05
C GLN A 19 16.41 9.78 10.03
N GLU A 20 16.75 9.28 11.21
CA GLU A 20 16.95 7.85 11.44
C GLU A 20 15.59 7.16 11.37
N TYR A 21 15.14 6.78 10.18
CA TYR A 21 14.02 5.85 10.05
C TYR A 21 14.47 4.62 9.30
N GLN A 22 15.03 3.77 10.14
CA GLN A 22 14.65 2.40 10.09
C GLN A 22 14.28 1.99 11.54
N LYS A 23 14.17 0.75 11.96
CA LYS A 23 14.61 -0.45 11.29
C LYS A 23 13.54 -1.00 10.32
N ASP A 24 12.96 -0.05 9.57
CA ASP A 24 12.57 -0.01 8.13
C ASP A 24 11.16 -0.42 7.72
N ILE A 25 10.40 -0.99 8.63
CA ILE A 25 9.00 -1.29 8.36
C ILE A 25 8.21 0.03 8.45
N ILE A 26 7.57 0.41 7.34
CA ILE A 26 6.80 1.65 7.25
C ILE A 26 5.54 1.52 8.12
N ASP A 27 5.42 2.36 9.15
CA ASP A 27 4.18 2.45 9.93
C ASP A 27 3.12 3.26 9.16
N LEU A 28 2.17 2.55 8.56
CA LEU A 28 1.06 3.11 7.81
C LEU A 28 0.10 3.92 8.68
N LYS A 29 0.10 3.71 10.01
CA LYS A 29 -0.76 4.45 10.94
C LYS A 29 -0.31 5.89 11.08
N THR A 30 0.99 6.12 11.14
CA THR A 30 1.60 7.43 11.37
C THR A 30 2.14 8.08 10.09
N LEU A 31 2.13 7.35 8.97
CA LEU A 31 2.71 7.78 7.68
C LEU A 31 2.25 9.16 7.19
N GLU A 32 3.16 10.13 7.18
CA GLU A 32 2.95 11.44 6.59
C GLU A 32 3.48 11.48 5.15
N LEU A 33 2.59 11.30 4.16
CA LEU A 33 2.97 11.21 2.75
C LEU A 33 3.75 12.43 2.24
N LYS A 34 3.44 13.63 2.75
CA LYS A 34 4.10 14.87 2.32
C LYS A 34 5.54 15.01 2.82
N ALA A 35 5.87 14.37 3.94
CA ALA A 35 7.18 14.47 4.56
C ALA A 35 8.21 13.52 3.92
N ILE A 36 7.76 12.61 3.06
CA ILE A 36 8.56 11.49 2.58
C ILE A 36 8.82 11.64 1.08
N ASN A 37 10.10 11.60 0.73
CA ASN A 37 10.54 11.48 -0.65
C ASN A 37 10.45 10.01 -1.11
N ALA A 38 9.80 9.77 -2.25
CA ALA A 38 9.52 8.45 -2.79
C ALA A 38 10.79 7.61 -3.06
N GLU A 39 11.90 8.22 -3.48
CA GLU A 39 13.14 7.49 -3.71
C GLU A 39 13.74 7.00 -2.39
N LYS A 40 13.81 7.87 -1.37
CA LYS A 40 14.23 7.48 -0.02
C LYS A 40 13.31 6.42 0.59
N PHE A 41 12.01 6.54 0.34
CA PHE A 41 11.00 5.58 0.75
C PHE A 41 11.28 4.18 0.21
N TYR A 42 11.59 4.05 -1.10
CA TYR A 42 11.89 2.76 -1.71
C TYR A 42 13.28 2.22 -1.41
N ILE A 43 14.28 3.08 -1.19
CA ILE A 43 15.58 2.64 -0.68
C ILE A 43 15.41 1.97 0.70
N ASN A 44 14.61 2.58 1.58
CA ASN A 44 14.37 2.04 2.92
C ASN A 44 13.53 0.76 2.90
N SER A 45 12.45 0.69 2.12
CA SER A 45 11.62 -0.51 2.05
C SER A 45 12.33 -1.76 1.50
N ASN A 46 13.47 -1.58 0.83
CA ASN A 46 14.22 -2.64 0.15
C ASN A 46 15.46 -3.15 0.89
N LYS A 47 15.73 -2.70 2.13
CA LYS A 47 16.89 -3.21 2.87
C LYS A 47 16.72 -4.67 3.28
N GLU A 48 17.84 -5.38 3.35
CA GLU A 48 17.88 -6.85 3.56
C GLU A 48 17.13 -7.30 4.82
N GLU A 49 17.16 -6.51 5.90
CA GLU A 49 16.46 -6.79 7.15
C GLU A 49 14.92 -6.88 7.01
N ASN A 50 14.32 -6.20 6.02
CA ASN A 50 12.87 -6.28 5.73
C ASN A 50 12.51 -7.47 4.85
N LEU A 51 13.52 -8.10 4.26
CA LEU A 51 13.42 -9.17 3.28
C LEU A 51 13.84 -10.48 3.96
N LYS A 52 12.91 -11.08 4.71
CA LYS A 52 13.12 -12.25 5.59
C LYS A 52 13.70 -13.52 4.92
N ILE A 53 14.03 -13.53 3.63
CA ILE A 53 14.69 -14.64 2.93
C ILE A 53 15.77 -14.09 2.00
N SER A 54 16.98 -14.66 2.12
CA SER A 54 18.23 -14.30 1.41
C SER A 54 18.18 -14.27 -0.13
N ASN A 55 17.05 -14.58 -0.76
CA ASN A 55 16.89 -14.64 -2.21
C ASN A 55 15.77 -13.75 -2.79
N ASN A 56 15.06 -12.95 -1.99
CA ASN A 56 13.88 -12.21 -2.47
C ASN A 56 14.04 -10.69 -2.33
N LYS A 57 14.79 -10.07 -3.25
CA LYS A 57 14.69 -8.61 -3.49
C LYS A 57 13.27 -8.27 -3.93
N GLN A 58 12.70 -7.15 -3.45
CA GLN A 58 11.58 -6.57 -4.17
C GLN A 58 12.12 -5.86 -5.39
N TYR A 59 11.48 -6.09 -6.53
CA TYR A 59 11.81 -5.38 -7.76
C TYR A 59 10.76 -4.30 -7.95
N VAL A 60 11.22 -3.06 -7.91
CA VAL A 60 10.38 -1.87 -8.12
C VAL A 60 10.61 -1.39 -9.54
N LYS A 61 9.56 -1.39 -10.35
CA LYS A 61 9.52 -0.70 -11.63
C LYS A 61 9.11 0.74 -11.39
N VAL A 62 9.86 1.67 -11.96
CA VAL A 62 9.54 3.10 -11.96
C VAL A 62 9.06 3.48 -13.34
N SER A 63 7.93 4.17 -13.43
CA SER A 63 7.38 4.64 -14.71
C SER A 63 6.79 6.03 -14.57
N ASP A 64 7.14 6.92 -15.51
CA ASP A 64 6.58 8.26 -15.59
C ASP A 64 5.15 8.24 -16.13
N PHE A 65 4.35 9.21 -15.69
CA PHE A 65 3.06 9.57 -16.26
C PHE A 65 3.13 10.93 -16.94
N ASP A 66 2.22 11.16 -17.88
CA ASP A 66 2.13 12.42 -18.63
C ASP A 66 1.77 13.64 -17.77
N ASN A 67 1.22 13.44 -16.57
CA ASN A 67 0.82 14.49 -15.63
C ASN A 67 1.89 14.86 -14.58
N GLU A 68 3.17 14.67 -14.91
CA GLU A 68 4.32 14.94 -14.00
C GLU A 68 4.35 14.06 -12.75
N TRP A 69 3.71 12.90 -12.79
CA TRP A 69 3.78 11.92 -11.71
C TRP A 69 4.64 10.73 -12.10
N VAL A 70 5.01 9.96 -11.07
CA VAL A 70 5.87 8.78 -11.17
C VAL A 70 5.21 7.65 -10.41
N GLU A 71 5.02 6.51 -11.07
CA GLU A 71 4.61 5.26 -10.44
C GLU A 71 5.83 4.52 -9.92
N PHE A 72 5.69 3.99 -8.70
CA PHE A 72 6.59 3.00 -8.16
C PHE A 72 5.79 1.72 -7.93
N GLN A 73 6.02 0.74 -8.79
CA GLN A 73 5.28 -0.52 -8.82
C GLN A 73 6.19 -1.67 -8.41
N VAL A 74 5.81 -2.41 -7.39
CA VAL A 74 6.47 -3.67 -7.04
C VAL A 74 5.98 -4.76 -8.00
N ILE A 75 6.89 -5.27 -8.83
CA ILE A 75 6.59 -6.30 -9.84
C ILE A 75 6.95 -7.71 -9.40
N LYS A 76 7.73 -7.85 -8.33
CA LYS A 76 8.08 -9.15 -7.73
C LYS A 76 8.31 -8.97 -6.23
N SER A 77 7.59 -9.74 -5.42
CA SER A 77 7.67 -9.76 -3.96
C SER A 77 7.32 -11.14 -3.40
N SER A 78 7.57 -11.36 -2.11
CA SER A 78 7.08 -12.52 -1.36
C SER A 78 6.04 -12.07 -0.35
N ASN A 79 4.97 -12.83 -0.16
CA ASN A 79 3.98 -12.59 0.90
C ASN A 79 4.55 -12.72 2.33
N LYS A 80 5.79 -13.20 2.48
CA LYS A 80 6.53 -13.25 3.75
C LYS A 80 7.33 -11.98 4.05
N ASN A 81 7.44 -11.07 3.07
CA ASN A 81 8.09 -9.78 3.27
C ASN A 81 7.27 -8.94 4.25
N ILE A 82 7.93 -8.07 5.01
CA ILE A 82 7.26 -7.09 5.88
C ILE A 82 7.89 -5.75 5.55
N VAL A 83 7.20 -4.96 4.73
CA VAL A 83 7.67 -3.64 4.30
C VAL A 83 6.84 -2.50 4.87
N ALA A 84 5.62 -2.82 5.32
CA ALA A 84 4.75 -1.91 6.03
C ALA A 84 3.98 -2.62 7.12
N GLN A 85 3.48 -1.84 8.06
CA GLN A 85 2.63 -2.32 9.15
C GLN A 85 1.51 -1.32 9.44
N PHE A 86 0.34 -1.82 9.82
CA PHE A 86 -0.73 -1.02 10.44
C PHE A 86 -1.18 -1.73 11.71
N GLY A 87 -0.85 -1.17 12.87
CA GLY A 87 -1.07 -1.86 14.15
C GLY A 87 -0.26 -3.16 14.19
N GLU A 88 -0.92 -4.31 14.32
CA GLU A 88 -0.27 -5.63 14.31
C GLU A 88 -0.21 -6.27 12.91
N THR A 89 -0.83 -5.65 11.91
CA THR A 89 -0.97 -6.24 10.57
C THR A 89 0.21 -5.87 9.69
N ASN A 90 0.90 -6.88 9.16
CA ASN A 90 2.03 -6.72 8.24
C ASN A 90 1.57 -6.72 6.78
N PHE A 91 2.20 -5.85 5.98
CA PHE A 91 2.01 -5.73 4.55
C PHE A 91 3.29 -6.12 3.82
N SER A 92 3.15 -6.95 2.80
CA SER A 92 4.26 -7.53 2.06
C SER A 92 4.68 -6.71 0.84
N THR A 93 3.91 -5.69 0.47
CA THR A 93 4.15 -4.88 -0.71
C THR A 93 3.63 -3.48 -0.49
N ILE A 94 4.33 -2.47 -1.01
CA ILE A 94 3.84 -1.09 -1.07
C ILE A 94 4.13 -0.51 -2.46
N ASN A 95 3.08 -0.05 -3.11
CA ASN A 95 3.15 0.69 -4.36
C ASN A 95 2.82 2.15 -4.09
N ALA A 96 3.35 3.06 -4.91
CA ALA A 96 3.15 4.48 -4.73
C ALA A 96 2.98 5.21 -6.05
N ILE A 97 2.29 6.34 -5.99
CA ILE A 97 2.35 7.40 -6.99
C ILE A 97 2.89 8.65 -6.28
N ALA A 98 3.88 9.29 -6.90
CA ALA A 98 4.50 10.51 -6.41
C ALA A 98 4.55 11.58 -7.51
N SER A 99 4.69 12.86 -7.15
CA SER A 99 5.14 13.89 -8.12
C SER A 99 6.57 13.60 -8.58
N LYS A 100 6.98 14.19 -9.71
CA LYS A 100 8.39 14.30 -10.12
C LYS A 100 9.32 14.90 -9.04
N GLY A 101 8.80 15.75 -8.16
CA GLY A 101 9.52 16.25 -6.99
C GLY A 101 9.69 15.25 -5.84
N GLY A 102 9.22 14.00 -6.01
CA GLY A 102 9.34 12.92 -5.04
C GLY A 102 8.30 12.92 -3.92
N LYS A 103 7.39 13.90 -3.86
CA LYS A 103 6.30 13.96 -2.88
C LYS A 103 5.27 12.85 -3.14
N LEU A 104 5.01 11.99 -2.16
CA LEU A 104 4.00 10.92 -2.27
C LEU A 104 2.58 11.50 -2.36
N MET A 105 1.80 10.97 -3.30
CA MET A 105 0.40 11.37 -3.54
C MET A 105 -0.58 10.35 -2.97
N ILE A 106 -0.31 9.07 -3.26
CA ILE A 106 -1.04 7.91 -2.76
C ILE A 106 -0.09 6.72 -2.65
N ILE A 107 -0.36 5.86 -1.69
CA ILE A 107 0.21 4.51 -1.64
C ILE A 107 -0.89 3.46 -1.60
N ASN A 108 -0.54 2.23 -1.99
CA ASN A 108 -1.31 1.04 -1.64
C ASN A 108 -0.38 -0.03 -1.07
N SER A 109 -0.82 -0.66 0.02
CA SER A 109 -0.09 -1.71 0.69
C SER A 109 -0.88 -3.02 0.63
N GLU A 110 -0.23 -4.13 0.31
CA GLU A 110 -0.89 -5.43 0.13
C GLU A 110 -0.55 -6.44 1.24
N ALA A 111 -1.55 -7.19 1.68
CA ALA A 111 -1.38 -8.32 2.60
C ALA A 111 -2.30 -9.49 2.22
N TYR A 112 -1.91 -10.72 2.57
CA TYR A 112 -2.76 -11.91 2.47
C TYR A 112 -3.01 -12.41 3.88
N LEU A 113 -4.21 -12.18 4.40
CA LEU A 113 -4.52 -12.32 5.82
C LEU A 113 -5.50 -13.46 6.06
N LYS A 114 -5.32 -14.21 7.15
CA LYS A 114 -6.33 -15.15 7.64
C LYS A 114 -7.57 -14.42 8.16
N PRO A 115 -8.74 -15.09 8.24
CA PRO A 115 -9.96 -14.56 8.84
C PRO A 115 -9.78 -13.70 10.10
N GLU A 116 -9.08 -14.23 11.09
CA GLU A 116 -8.86 -13.59 12.39
C GLU A 116 -8.00 -12.32 12.27
N GLU A 117 -7.07 -12.30 11.32
CA GLU A 117 -6.19 -11.16 11.04
C GLU A 117 -6.93 -10.06 10.29
N VAL A 118 -7.89 -10.42 9.42
CA VAL A 118 -8.77 -9.46 8.74
C VAL A 118 -9.63 -8.71 9.76
N ASN A 119 -10.28 -9.42 10.68
CA ASN A 119 -11.10 -8.79 11.70
C ASN A 119 -10.26 -7.86 12.60
N LYS A 120 -9.06 -8.30 13.00
CA LYS A 120 -8.12 -7.44 13.75
C LYS A 120 -7.74 -6.18 12.99
N LEU A 121 -7.43 -6.27 11.70
CA LEU A 121 -7.12 -5.10 10.87
C LEU A 121 -8.29 -4.11 10.85
N TYR A 122 -9.51 -4.61 10.61
CA TYR A 122 -10.71 -3.77 10.55
C TYR A 122 -11.00 -3.08 11.89
N ILE A 123 -10.95 -3.82 13.01
CA ILE A 123 -11.10 -3.26 14.36
C ILE A 123 -10.04 -2.19 14.64
N ASN A 124 -8.79 -2.43 14.24
CA ASN A 124 -7.71 -1.44 14.42
C ASN A 124 -7.95 -0.17 13.59
N LEU A 125 -8.47 -0.30 12.36
CA LEU A 125 -8.83 0.85 11.52
C LEU A 125 -9.97 1.65 12.16
N ILE A 126 -11.03 0.99 12.66
CA ILE A 126 -12.12 1.66 13.37
C ILE A 126 -11.61 2.37 14.62
N ARG A 127 -10.77 1.69 15.42
CA ARG A 127 -10.22 2.27 16.64
C ARG A 127 -9.42 3.54 16.38
N PHE A 128 -8.74 3.62 15.23
CA PHE A 128 -7.85 4.74 14.92
C PHE A 128 -8.54 5.85 14.13
N TYR A 129 -9.41 5.51 13.18
CA TYR A 129 -10.06 6.46 12.28
C TYR A 129 -11.54 6.70 12.58
N GLY A 130 -12.13 5.96 13.53
CA GLY A 130 -13.56 5.94 13.78
C GLY A 130 -14.32 5.08 12.79
N ASN A 131 -15.64 5.24 12.73
CA ASN A 131 -16.48 4.48 11.81
C ASN A 131 -16.22 4.88 10.36
N GLU A 132 -16.31 3.92 9.46
CA GLU A 132 -16.24 4.16 8.02
C GLU A 132 -17.46 4.94 7.52
N THR A 133 -17.27 5.62 6.40
CA THR A 133 -18.31 6.43 5.75
C THR A 133 -19.04 5.66 4.65
N LYS A 134 -18.39 4.63 4.08
CA LYS A 134 -18.94 3.85 2.98
C LYS A 134 -18.36 2.44 2.99
N ALA A 135 -19.25 1.46 2.97
CA ALA A 135 -18.95 0.06 2.71
C ALA A 135 -19.68 -0.34 1.42
N ASP A 136 -18.93 -0.60 0.35
CA ASP A 136 -19.48 -1.12 -0.91
C ASP A 136 -19.10 -2.59 -1.07
N SER A 137 -20.04 -3.42 -1.54
CA SER A 137 -19.76 -4.79 -1.99
C SER A 137 -20.00 -4.94 -3.49
N LYS A 138 -19.03 -5.48 -4.23
CA LYS A 138 -19.19 -5.83 -5.65
C LYS A 138 -18.75 -7.27 -5.90
N GLY A 139 -19.61 -8.04 -6.56
CA GLY A 139 -19.21 -9.31 -7.15
C GLY A 139 -18.38 -9.05 -8.40
N TYR A 140 -17.10 -9.44 -8.41
CA TYR A 140 -16.22 -9.28 -9.58
C TYR A 140 -16.28 -10.51 -10.51
N GLY A 141 -17.08 -11.52 -10.14
CA GLY A 141 -17.34 -12.76 -10.86
C GLY A 141 -18.24 -13.68 -10.03
N LYS A 142 -18.55 -14.89 -10.52
CA LYS A 142 -19.45 -15.85 -9.85
C LYS A 142 -19.00 -16.24 -8.43
N TYR A 143 -17.71 -16.06 -8.13
CA TYR A 143 -17.10 -16.55 -6.90
C TYR A 143 -16.29 -15.49 -6.14
N SER A 144 -16.06 -14.29 -6.71
CA SER A 144 -15.23 -13.27 -6.08
C SER A 144 -16.05 -12.11 -5.53
N ASN A 145 -15.89 -11.85 -4.23
CA ASN A 145 -16.51 -10.71 -3.54
C ASN A 145 -15.44 -9.69 -3.19
N ILE A 146 -15.71 -8.43 -3.50
CA ILE A 146 -14.86 -7.29 -3.13
C ILE A 146 -15.66 -6.41 -2.18
N TYR A 147 -15.06 -6.11 -1.02
CA TYR A 147 -15.59 -5.15 -0.07
C TYR A 147 -14.65 -3.95 0.01
N THR A 148 -15.20 -2.74 -0.02
CA THR A 148 -14.42 -1.50 0.07
C THR A 148 -14.94 -0.66 1.23
N TYR A 149 -14.07 -0.36 2.19
CA TYR A 149 -14.34 0.48 3.34
C TYR A 149 -13.57 1.79 3.22
N THR A 150 -14.22 2.93 3.46
CA THR A 150 -13.61 4.26 3.30
C THR A 150 -13.68 5.09 4.58
N TRP A 151 -12.55 5.61 5.02
CA TRP A 151 -12.44 6.62 6.08
C TRP A 151 -11.89 7.92 5.49
N SER A 152 -12.48 9.05 5.89
CA SER A 152 -11.95 10.38 5.57
C SER A 152 -11.52 11.06 6.86
N THR A 153 -10.23 11.35 6.98
CA THR A 153 -9.70 12.17 8.08
C THR A 153 -9.61 13.63 7.62
N LYS A 154 -9.03 14.48 8.48
CA LYS A 154 -8.76 15.88 8.15
C LYS A 154 -7.83 16.02 6.92
N ASP A 155 -6.82 15.19 6.83
CA ASP A 155 -5.68 15.31 5.90
C ASP A 155 -5.59 14.18 4.88
N ARG A 156 -6.27 13.04 5.10
CA ARG A 156 -6.13 11.82 4.30
C ARG A 156 -7.48 11.18 3.97
N VAL A 157 -7.46 10.37 2.93
CA VAL A 157 -8.48 9.37 2.62
C VAL A 157 -7.84 7.99 2.73
N ILE A 158 -8.45 7.12 3.52
CA ILE A 158 -8.01 5.75 3.74
C ILE A 158 -9.06 4.83 3.14
N LYS A 159 -8.65 3.92 2.25
CA LYS A 159 -9.54 2.89 1.70
C LYS A 159 -8.98 1.51 1.99
N LEU A 160 -9.77 0.63 2.57
CA LEU A 160 -9.45 -0.80 2.68
C LEU A 160 -10.28 -1.56 1.64
N VAL A 161 -9.60 -2.26 0.73
CA VAL A 161 -10.23 -3.16 -0.24
C VAL A 161 -9.90 -4.60 0.13
N SER A 162 -10.94 -5.39 0.40
CA SER A 162 -10.87 -6.80 0.74
C SER A 162 -11.34 -7.64 -0.43
N ILE A 163 -10.48 -8.49 -0.98
CA ILE A 163 -10.80 -9.36 -2.12
C ILE A 163 -10.83 -10.81 -1.65
N PHE A 164 -12.02 -11.37 -1.65
CA PHE A 164 -12.26 -12.78 -1.36
C PHE A 164 -12.40 -13.54 -2.66
N ASN A 165 -11.60 -14.59 -2.82
CA ASN A 165 -11.64 -15.48 -3.98
C ASN A 165 -11.47 -16.93 -3.50
N PRO A 166 -12.54 -17.75 -3.49
CA PRO A 166 -12.48 -19.13 -3.07
C PRO A 166 -11.67 -19.93 -4.09
N LYS A 167 -10.49 -20.39 -3.68
CA LYS A 167 -9.73 -21.37 -4.44
C LYS A 167 -10.11 -22.82 -4.13
N SER A 168 -10.97 -23.09 -3.15
CA SER A 168 -11.57 -24.42 -2.94
C SER A 168 -12.85 -24.33 -2.09
N PRO A 169 -14.01 -24.81 -2.55
CA PRO A 169 -15.27 -24.72 -1.83
C PRO A 169 -15.41 -25.68 -0.64
N GLU A 170 -14.62 -26.75 -0.56
CA GLU A 170 -14.80 -27.81 0.44
C GLU A 170 -14.28 -27.41 1.84
N SER A 171 -13.11 -26.75 1.94
CA SER A 171 -12.60 -26.29 3.25
C SER A 171 -13.31 -25.05 3.80
N LEU A 172 -13.95 -24.26 2.92
CA LEU A 172 -14.63 -23.02 3.30
C LEU A 172 -15.96 -23.25 4.01
N ARG A 173 -16.65 -24.34 3.68
CA ARG A 173 -17.95 -24.68 4.31
C ARG A 173 -17.77 -25.01 5.79
N GLU A 174 -16.78 -25.84 6.12
CA GLU A 174 -16.48 -26.24 7.51
C GLU A 174 -16.00 -25.07 8.39
N ILE A 175 -15.35 -24.07 7.79
CA ILE A 175 -14.91 -22.84 8.49
C ILE A 175 -16.11 -21.90 8.70
N ASN A 176 -16.95 -21.71 7.68
CA ASN A 176 -18.11 -20.83 7.75
C ASN A 176 -19.20 -21.35 8.70
N ASP A 177 -19.34 -22.65 8.86
CA ASP A 177 -20.28 -23.26 9.80
C ASP A 177 -19.93 -22.97 11.28
N LYS A 178 -18.71 -22.48 11.56
CA LYS A 178 -18.25 -22.09 12.90
C LYS A 178 -18.38 -20.59 13.19
N ILE A 179 -18.85 -19.80 12.23
CA ILE A 179 -18.97 -18.34 12.36
C ILE A 179 -20.45 -18.00 12.54
N PRO A 180 -20.85 -17.40 13.67
CA PRO A 180 -22.25 -17.23 14.03
C PRO A 180 -22.98 -16.17 13.18
N ASP A 181 -22.25 -15.33 12.46
CA ASP A 181 -22.80 -14.24 11.65
C ASP A 181 -22.66 -14.55 10.14
N GLN A 182 -23.77 -14.48 9.41
CA GLN A 182 -23.82 -14.87 8.00
C GLN A 182 -23.12 -13.86 7.07
N ASP A 183 -23.03 -12.60 7.50
CA ASP A 183 -22.37 -11.53 6.74
C ASP A 183 -20.83 -11.56 6.89
N LEU A 184 -20.32 -12.35 7.84
CA LEU A 184 -18.89 -12.57 8.08
C LEU A 184 -18.34 -13.85 7.44
N LYS A 185 -19.15 -14.57 6.65
CA LYS A 185 -18.72 -15.81 5.99
C LYS A 185 -17.51 -15.54 5.09
N ILE A 186 -16.39 -16.16 5.43
CA ILE A 186 -15.15 -16.03 4.70
C ILE A 186 -15.18 -16.94 3.47
N VAL A 187 -14.87 -16.36 2.31
CA VAL A 187 -14.82 -17.04 1.02
C VAL A 187 -13.39 -17.43 0.62
N ASN A 188 -12.37 -17.23 1.47
CA ASN A 188 -10.98 -17.64 1.21
C ASN A 188 -10.21 -17.79 2.54
N GLU A 189 -9.44 -18.86 2.74
CA GLU A 189 -8.58 -19.01 3.93
C GLU A 189 -7.59 -17.84 4.11
N ARG A 190 -7.23 -17.13 3.03
CA ARG A 190 -6.43 -15.90 3.06
C ARG A 190 -6.85 -14.85 2.02
N PRO A 191 -7.88 -14.01 2.25
CA PRO A 191 -8.21 -12.89 1.38
C PRO A 191 -7.01 -11.96 1.12
N LYS A 192 -7.02 -11.34 -0.07
CA LYS A 192 -6.09 -10.26 -0.39
C LYS A 192 -6.67 -8.96 0.17
N MET A 193 -5.88 -8.27 0.97
CA MET A 193 -6.19 -6.98 1.57
C MET A 193 -5.32 -5.93 0.92
N ILE A 194 -5.93 -4.81 0.54
CA ILE A 194 -5.23 -3.66 -0.05
C ILE A 194 -5.62 -2.42 0.74
N LEU A 195 -4.66 -1.85 1.45
CA LEU A 195 -4.84 -0.61 2.21
C LEU A 195 -4.27 0.56 1.41
N PHE A 196 -5.14 1.48 1.01
CA PHE A 196 -4.77 2.72 0.36
C PHE A 196 -4.71 3.86 1.36
N ILE A 197 -3.70 4.71 1.23
CA ILE A 197 -3.58 5.98 1.95
C ILE A 197 -3.30 7.06 0.93
N CYS A 198 -4.20 8.02 0.82
CA CYS A 198 -4.13 9.13 -0.13
C CYS A 198 -4.18 10.45 0.64
N ASN A 199 -3.35 11.42 0.25
CA ASN A 199 -3.50 12.78 0.73
C ASN A 199 -4.81 13.37 0.19
N LYS A 200 -5.63 13.94 1.06
CA LYS A 200 -6.95 14.44 0.70
C LYS A 200 -6.90 15.53 -0.39
N GLU A 201 -5.85 16.35 -0.39
CA GLU A 201 -5.62 17.37 -1.42
C GLU A 201 -5.45 16.80 -2.84
N ASN A 202 -4.96 15.56 -2.94
CA ASN A 202 -4.73 14.90 -4.24
C ASN A 202 -5.88 13.98 -4.63
N PHE A 203 -6.89 13.81 -3.76
CA PHE A 203 -7.92 12.79 -3.92
C PHE A 203 -8.64 12.92 -5.27
N ASP A 204 -9.05 14.13 -5.62
CA ASP A 204 -9.78 14.42 -6.86
C ASP A 204 -8.95 14.12 -8.12
N ASP A 205 -7.63 14.31 -8.07
CA ASP A 205 -6.75 14.00 -9.19
C ASP A 205 -6.50 12.49 -9.28
N ILE A 206 -6.34 11.81 -8.14
CA ILE A 206 -6.15 10.35 -8.07
C ILE A 206 -7.37 9.61 -8.60
N ILE A 207 -8.60 10.02 -8.27
CA ILE A 207 -9.81 9.33 -8.77
C ILE A 207 -9.99 9.51 -10.27
N LYS A 208 -9.46 10.59 -10.86
CA LYS A 208 -9.48 10.85 -12.31
C LYS A 208 -8.37 10.11 -13.05
N LEU A 209 -7.31 9.66 -12.36
CA LEU A 209 -6.18 8.97 -12.97
C LEU A 209 -6.63 7.77 -13.79
N ASP A 210 -6.42 7.79 -15.11
CA ASP A 210 -6.70 6.65 -15.97
C ASP A 210 -5.48 5.73 -16.07
N ASN A 211 -5.18 5.03 -14.96
CA ASN A 211 -4.12 4.03 -14.91
C ASN A 211 -4.74 2.63 -14.70
N PRO A 212 -4.73 1.76 -15.73
CA PRO A 212 -5.25 0.40 -15.60
C PRO A 212 -4.31 -0.55 -14.85
N HIS A 213 -3.08 -0.13 -14.57
CA HIS A 213 -2.08 -0.97 -13.90
C HIS A 213 -2.35 -1.10 -12.40
N ASN A 214 -1.83 -2.19 -11.83
CA ASN A 214 -1.81 -2.44 -10.40
C ASN A 214 -3.22 -2.43 -9.77
N ASN A 215 -3.37 -1.89 -8.55
CA ASN A 215 -4.64 -1.79 -7.85
C ASN A 215 -5.26 -0.39 -7.92
N TRP A 216 -4.68 0.56 -8.64
CA TRP A 216 -5.21 1.94 -8.72
C TRP A 216 -6.67 2.02 -9.16
N PRO A 217 -7.15 1.19 -10.12
CA PRO A 217 -8.58 1.17 -10.46
C PRO A 217 -9.50 0.82 -9.28
N LYS A 218 -9.01 0.08 -8.28
CA LYS A 218 -9.78 -0.31 -7.09
C LYS A 218 -9.87 0.82 -6.04
N PHE A 219 -9.07 1.87 -6.19
CA PHE A 219 -9.16 3.05 -5.35
C PHE A 219 -10.32 3.98 -5.76
N LYS A 220 -10.77 3.93 -7.01
CA LYS A 220 -11.91 4.72 -7.49
C LYS A 220 -13.20 4.19 -6.85
#